data_AF-A0A7T7CDB8-F1
#
_entry.id   AF-A0A7T7CDB8-F1
#
_cell.length_a   1.000
_cell.length_b   1.000
_cell.length_c   1.000
_cell.angle_alpha   90.00
_cell.angle_beta   90.00
_cell.angle_gamma   90.00
#
_symmetry.space_group_name_H-M   'P 1'
#
loop_
_entity.id
_entity.type
_entity.pdbx_description
1 polymer ?
#
loop_
_entity_poly.entity_id
_entity_poly.type
_entity_poly.pdbx_seq_one_letter_code
_entity_poly.pdbx_strand_id
1 'polypeptide(L)'
;MSVIIQWIEWQLILGAVDNIQSTGESILIGMQVVGGVVAAISIGIGAYFLMAGGARGRMSSIGWFVGAAGGLVMLLGALGISQWIESSITF
;
A
#
# COMPACT_ATOMS: atom_id res chain seq x y z
N MET A 1 -45.23 10.65 0.85
CA MET A 1 -44.23 10.95 -0.21
C MET A 1 -42.81 11.14 0.35
N SER A 2 -42.50 10.68 1.57
CA SER A 2 -41.20 10.88 2.22
C SER A 2 -40.29 9.64 2.20
N VAL A 3 -40.87 8.43 2.27
CA VAL A 3 -40.10 7.19 2.43
C VAL A 3 -39.32 6.81 1.16
N ILE A 4 -39.94 6.86 -0.02
CA ILE A 4 -39.29 6.50 -1.30
C ILE A 4 -38.10 7.43 -1.62
N ILE A 5 -38.22 8.72 -1.31
CA ILE A 5 -37.13 9.69 -1.52
C ILE A 5 -35.96 9.37 -0.59
N GLN A 6 -36.22 9.06 0.68
CA GLN A 6 -35.20 8.63 1.64
C GLN A 6 -34.47 7.36 1.16
N TRP A 7 -35.17 6.37 0.60
CA TRP A 7 -34.54 5.17 0.03
C TRP A 7 -33.62 5.49 -1.16
N ILE A 8 -34.00 6.44 -2.02
CA ILE A 8 -33.19 6.87 -3.16
C ILE A 8 -31.95 7.64 -2.69
N GLU A 9 -32.09 8.51 -1.69
CA GLU A 9 -30.97 9.21 -1.06
C GLU A 9 -29.96 8.23 -0.45
N TRP A 10 -30.43 7.21 0.27
CA TRP A 10 -29.56 6.15 0.80
C TRP A 10 -28.84 5.38 -0.30
N GLN A 11 -29.53 5.03 -1.39
CA GLN A 11 -28.92 4.34 -2.54
C GLN A 11 -27.83 5.17 -3.21
N LEU A 12 -28.04 6.49 -3.34
CA LEU A 12 -27.04 7.41 -3.90
C LEU A 12 -25.80 7.53 -3.00
N ILE A 13 -25.99 7.62 -1.69
CA ILE A 13 -24.89 7.71 -0.72
C ILE A 13 -24.08 6.40 -0.71
N LEU A 14 -24.76 5.24 -0.70
CA LEU A 14 -24.09 3.94 -0.74
C LEU A 14 -23.29 3.76 -2.03
N GLY A 15 -23.89 4.08 -3.20
CA GLY A 15 -23.16 4.02 -4.46
C GLY A 15 -21.97 4.97 -4.53
N ALA A 16 -22.05 6.16 -3.90
CA ALA A 16 -20.90 7.06 -3.81
C ALA A 16 -19.78 6.49 -2.92
N VAL A 17 -20.13 5.85 -1.80
CA VAL A 17 -19.17 5.19 -0.91
C VAL A 17 -18.45 4.03 -1.62
N ASP A 18 -19.17 3.19 -2.35
CA ASP A 18 -18.59 2.06 -3.08
C ASP A 18 -17.57 2.53 -4.13
N ASN A 19 -17.88 3.61 -4.86
CA ASN A 19 -16.96 4.19 -5.85
C ASN A 19 -15.68 4.74 -5.19
N ILE A 20 -15.80 5.33 -3.99
CA ILE A 20 -14.64 5.82 -3.23
C ILE A 20 -13.78 4.65 -2.75
N GLN A 21 -14.39 3.59 -2.24
CA GLN A 21 -13.68 2.40 -1.78
C GLN A 21 -12.92 1.72 -2.93
N SER A 22 -13.58 1.46 -4.05
CA SER A 22 -12.98 0.86 -5.25
C SER A 22 -11.82 1.70 -5.81
N THR A 23 -11.97 3.02 -5.81
CA THR A 23 -10.89 3.93 -6.22
C THR A 23 -9.72 3.88 -5.23
N GLY A 24 -9.99 3.84 -3.93
CA GLY A 24 -8.98 3.74 -2.88
C GLY A 24 -8.15 2.45 -2.98
N GLU A 25 -8.81 1.31 -3.22
CA GLU A 25 -8.15 0.03 -3.43
C GLU A 25 -7.26 0.05 -4.68
N SER A 26 -7.77 0.60 -5.79
CA SER A 26 -7.01 0.73 -7.04
C SER A 26 -5.74 1.58 -6.88
N ILE A 27 -5.82 2.68 -6.10
CA ILE A 27 -4.66 3.52 -5.79
C ILE A 27 -3.65 2.75 -4.95
N LEU A 28 -4.10 2.03 -3.93
CA LEU A 28 -3.23 1.23 -3.06
C LEU A 28 -2.48 0.15 -3.87
N ILE A 29 -3.18 -0.56 -4.77
CA ILE A 29 -2.55 -1.55 -5.67
C ILE A 29 -1.52 -0.86 -6.57
N GLY A 30 -1.84 0.29 -7.15
CA GLY A 30 -0.91 1.08 -7.95
C GLY A 30 0.35 1.47 -7.17
N MET A 31 0.19 1.85 -5.90
CA MET A 31 1.31 2.14 -5.02
C MET A 31 2.18 0.91 -4.74
N GLN A 32 1.64 -0.31 -4.68
CA GLN A 32 2.45 -1.53 -4.53
C GLN A 32 3.37 -1.78 -5.69
N VAL A 33 2.90 -1.54 -6.91
CA VAL A 33 3.73 -1.72 -8.11
C VAL A 33 4.93 -0.77 -8.04
N VAL A 34 4.68 0.52 -7.78
CA VAL A 34 5.74 1.53 -7.69
C VAL A 34 6.66 1.27 -6.48
N GLY A 35 6.08 0.96 -5.32
CA GLY A 35 6.83 0.69 -4.10
C GLY A 35 7.70 -0.57 -4.20
N GLY A 36 7.22 -1.61 -4.88
CA GLY A 36 7.99 -2.83 -5.15
C GLY A 36 9.20 -2.56 -6.04
N VAL A 37 9.04 -1.73 -7.08
CA VAL A 37 10.16 -1.31 -7.94
C VAL A 37 11.20 -0.51 -7.14
N VAL A 38 10.77 0.45 -6.33
CA VAL A 38 11.68 1.25 -5.50
C VAL A 38 12.40 0.38 -4.46
N ALA A 39 11.71 -0.59 -3.86
CA ALA A 39 12.32 -1.54 -2.93
C ALA A 39 13.37 -2.43 -3.64
N ALA A 40 13.09 -2.90 -4.86
CA ALA A 40 14.04 -3.67 -5.65
C ALA A 40 15.31 -2.87 -5.98
N ILE A 41 15.16 -1.60 -6.39
CA ILE A 41 16.29 -0.69 -6.64
C ILE A 41 17.10 -0.48 -5.36
N SER A 42 16.43 -0.24 -4.24
CA SER A 42 17.07 0.00 -2.95
C SER A 42 17.86 -1.22 -2.47
N ILE A 43 17.33 -2.43 -2.64
CA ILE A 43 18.05 -3.68 -2.37
C ILE A 43 19.25 -3.82 -3.30
N GLY A 44 19.10 -3.50 -4.60
CA GLY A 44 20.21 -3.54 -5.57
C GLY A 44 21.37 -2.62 -5.18
N ILE A 45 21.06 -1.37 -4.78
CA ILE A 45 22.07 -0.41 -4.32
C ILE A 45 22.71 -0.88 -3.01
N GLY A 46 21.92 -1.36 -2.05
CA GLY A 46 22.43 -1.93 -0.80
C GLY A 46 23.37 -3.11 -1.03
N ALA A 47 23.02 -4.00 -1.97
CA ALA A 47 23.83 -5.15 -2.34
C ALA A 47 25.14 -4.74 -3.01
N TYR A 48 25.12 -3.71 -3.86
CA TYR A 48 26.34 -3.15 -4.45
C TYR A 48 27.28 -2.59 -3.38
N PHE A 49 26.79 -1.79 -2.43
CA PHE A 49 27.61 -1.30 -1.33
C PHE A 49 28.15 -2.42 -0.44
N LEU A 50 27.39 -3.50 -0.26
CA LEU A 50 27.83 -4.66 0.51
C LEU A 50 28.97 -5.41 -0.21
N MET A 51 28.86 -5.58 -1.53
CA MET A 51 29.86 -6.31 -2.33
C MET A 51 31.12 -5.48 -2.62
N ALA A 52 30.97 -4.20 -2.95
CA ALA A 52 32.05 -3.35 -3.45
C ALA A 52 32.51 -2.25 -2.48
N GLY A 53 31.84 -2.06 -1.34
CA GLY A 53 32.09 -0.92 -0.44
C GLY A 53 33.27 -1.08 0.54
N GLY A 54 34.03 -2.18 0.47
CA GLY A 54 35.18 -2.43 1.35
C GLY A 54 34.81 -2.44 2.83
N ALA A 55 35.72 -1.99 3.72
CA ALA A 55 35.54 -2.06 5.17
C ALA A 55 34.32 -1.28 5.72
N ARG A 56 33.82 -0.28 4.97
CA ARG A 56 32.63 0.50 5.31
C ARG A 56 31.37 0.09 4.55
N GLY A 57 31.47 -0.82 3.59
CA GLY A 57 30.38 -1.23 2.72
C GLY A 57 29.15 -1.74 3.48
N ARG A 58 29.39 -2.52 4.55
CA ARG A 58 28.33 -3.04 5.43
C ARG A 58 27.55 -1.93 6.15
N MET A 59 28.22 -0.89 6.64
CA MET A 59 27.55 0.21 7.35
C MET A 59 26.67 1.03 6.40
N SER A 60 27.13 1.26 5.17
CA SER A 60 26.35 1.96 4.15
C SER A 60 25.20 1.12 3.59
N SER A 61 25.33 -0.21 3.49
CA SER A 61 24.28 -1.07 2.93
C SER A 61 23.07 -1.27 3.85
N ILE A 62 23.27 -1.23 5.17
CA ILE A 62 22.20 -1.49 6.15
C ILE A 62 21.02 -0.52 5.98
N GLY A 63 21.29 0.77 5.78
CA GLY A 63 20.24 1.77 5.60
C GLY A 63 19.35 1.48 4.38
N TRP A 64 19.95 1.04 3.27
CA TRP A 64 19.22 0.68 2.06
C TRP A 64 18.35 -0.57 2.23
N PHE A 65 18.86 -1.60 2.90
CA PHE A 65 18.09 -2.81 3.18
C PHE A 65 16.96 -2.57 4.18
N VAL A 66 17.21 -1.80 5.24
CA VAL A 66 16.18 -1.45 6.23
C VAL A 66 15.12 -0.55 5.62
N GLY A 67 15.51 0.42 4.79
CA GLY A 67 14.57 1.27 4.05
C GLY A 67 13.70 0.46 3.09
N ALA A 68 14.31 -0.46 2.33
CA ALA A 68 13.57 -1.34 1.41
C ALA A 68 12.63 -2.29 2.15
N ALA A 69 13.11 -3.00 3.17
CA ALA A 69 12.32 -3.95 3.93
C ALA A 69 11.20 -3.25 4.72
N GLY A 70 11.53 -2.18 5.45
CA GLY A 70 10.56 -1.41 6.24
C GLY A 70 9.51 -0.75 5.37
N GLY A 71 9.91 -0.15 4.25
CA GLY A 71 8.99 0.45 3.29
C GLY A 71 8.03 -0.58 2.69
N LEU A 72 8.55 -1.74 2.28
CA LEU A 72 7.74 -2.80 1.68
C LEU A 72 6.78 -3.44 2.69
N VAL A 73 7.21 -3.65 3.95
CA VAL A 73 6.33 -4.14 5.02
C VAL A 73 5.18 -3.16 5.30
N MET A 74 5.47 -1.86 5.41
CA MET A 74 4.43 -0.85 5.65
C MET A 74 3.42 -0.80 4.50
N LEU A 75 3.91 -0.89 3.26
CA LEU A 75 3.08 -0.79 2.07
C LEU A 75 2.21 -2.05 1.84
N LEU A 76 2.76 -3.25 2.10
CA LEU A 76 1.99 -4.49 2.10
C LEU A 76 1.00 -4.55 3.27
N GLY A 77 1.42 -4.08 4.45
CA GLY A 77 0.59 -4.05 5.65
C GLY A 77 -0.64 -3.15 5.50
N ALA A 78 -0.50 -1.99 4.85
CA ALA A 78 -1.62 -1.08 4.57
C ALA A 78 -2.71 -1.76 3.73
N LEU A 79 -2.32 -2.54 2.72
CA LEU A 79 -3.27 -3.29 1.88
C LEU A 79 -3.87 -4.50 2.59
N GLY A 80 -3.08 -5.20 3.41
CA GLY A 80 -3.61 -6.26 4.26
C GLY A 80 -4.71 -5.75 5.20
N ILE A 81 -4.53 -4.54 5.75
CA ILE A 81 -5.53 -3.90 6.62
C ILE A 81 -6.77 -3.48 5.82
N SER A 82 -6.63 -2.90 4.62
CA SER A 82 -7.79 -2.49 3.82
C SER A 82 -8.65 -3.69 3.41
N GLN A 83 -8.03 -4.78 2.95
CA GLN A 83 -8.72 -6.02 2.59
C GLN A 83 -9.37 -6.68 3.80
N TRP A 84 -8.70 -6.64 4.96
CA TRP A 84 -9.27 -7.20 6.19
C TRP A 84 -10.50 -6.41 6.66
N ILE A 85 -10.47 -5.08 6.58
CA ILE A 85 -11.62 -4.22 6.89
C ILE A 85 -12.79 -4.56 5.96
N GLU A 86 -12.53 -4.68 4.65
CA GLU A 86 -13.56 -5.05 3.67
C GLU A 86 -14.16 -6.44 3.94
N SER A 87 -13.34 -7.42 4.33
CA SER A 87 -13.83 -8.76 4.68
C SER A 87 -14.58 -8.83 6.02
N SER A 88 -14.38 -7.85 6.91
CA SER A 88 -14.97 -7.83 8.25
C SER A 88 -16.24 -6.98 8.32
N ILE A 89 -16.42 -6.02 7.41
CA ILE A 89 -17.64 -5.22 7.29
C ILE A 89 -18.62 -6.00 6.39
N THR A 90 -19.30 -6.98 6.99
CA THR A 90 -20.52 -7.57 6.41
C THR A 90 -21.70 -6.63 6.71
N PHE A 91 -22.23 -5.96 5.69
CA PHE A 91 -23.59 -5.39 5.71
C PHE A 91 -24.59 -6.41 5.17
#